data_AF-A0A843KU06-F1
#
_entry.id   AF-A0A843KU06-F1
#
_cell.length_a   1.000
_cell.length_b   1.000
_cell.length_c   1.000
_cell.angle_alpha   90.00
_cell.angle_beta   90.00
_cell.angle_gamma   90.00
#
_symmetry.space_group_name_H-M   'P 1'
#
loop_
_entity.id
_entity.type
_entity.pdbx_description
1 polymer ?
#
loop_
_entity_poly.entity_id
_entity_poly.type
_entity_poly.pdbx_seq_one_letter_code
_entity_poly.pdbx_strand_id
1 'polypeptide(L)' 'MVSDEDVDRLVQDLTREAEARGYRLNPDREFARALVRGLLSNRERYGYISCPCRLAS' A
#
# COMPACT_ATOMS: atom_id res chain seq x y z
N MET A 1 6.66 4.08 12.76
CA MET A 1 7.42 4.66 11.63
C MET A 1 7.55 3.56 10.62
N VAL A 2 6.89 3.72 9.48
CA VAL A 2 6.83 2.69 8.44
C VAL A 2 8.22 2.44 7.82
N SER A 3 8.71 1.21 7.95
CA SER A 3 9.99 0.78 7.37
C SER A 3 9.85 0.40 5.89
N ASP A 4 10.97 0.32 5.18
CA ASP A 4 10.98 -0.15 3.78
C ASP A 4 10.60 -1.63 3.67
N GLU A 5 10.97 -2.43 4.67
CA GLU A 5 10.62 -3.85 4.75
C GLU A 5 9.10 -4.05 4.89
N ASP A 6 8.42 -3.20 5.67
CA ASP A 6 6.95 -3.22 5.78
C ASP A 6 6.27 -2.87 4.44
N VAL A 7 6.85 -1.93 3.70
CA VAL A 7 6.37 -1.55 2.35
C VAL A 7 6.56 -2.70 1.37
N ASP A 8 7.75 -3.32 1.37
CA ASP A 8 8.06 -4.48 0.53
C ASP A 8 7.10 -5.63 0.76
N ARG A 9 6.87 -5.98 2.04
CA ARG A 9 5.94 -7.04 2.41
C ARG A 9 4.53 -6.76 1.90
N LEU A 10 4.00 -5.55 2.14
CA LEU A 10 2.65 -5.22 1.71
C LEU A 10 2.53 -5.12 0.17
N VAL A 11 3.57 -4.62 -0.54
CA VAL A 11 3.59 -4.66 -2.01
C VAL A 11 3.51 -6.08 -2.54
N GLN A 12 4.26 -7.02 -1.95
CA GLN A 12 4.21 -8.42 -2.35
C GLN A 12 2.84 -9.04 -2.09
N ASP A 13 2.23 -8.75 -0.94
CA ASP A 13 0.89 -9.23 -0.58
C ASP A 13 -0.15 -8.71 -1.58
N LEU A 14 -0.15 -7.40 -1.85
CA LEU A 14 -1.05 -6.76 -2.82
C LEU A 14 -0.82 -7.26 -4.25
N THR A 15 0.43 -7.59 -4.62
CA THR A 15 0.73 -8.17 -5.93
C THR A 15 0.06 -9.54 -6.08
N ARG A 16 0.23 -10.42 -5.09
CA ARG A 16 -0.39 -11.77 -5.11
C ARG A 16 -1.92 -11.67 -5.13
N GLU A 17 -2.50 -10.77 -4.34
CA GLU A 17 -3.96 -10.56 -4.34
C GLU A 17 -4.48 -9.99 -5.66
N ALA A 18 -3.76 -9.03 -6.25
CA ALA A 18 -4.12 -8.47 -7.54
C ALA A 18 -4.09 -9.54 -8.64
N GLU A 19 -3.00 -10.31 -8.72
CA GLU A 19 -2.82 -11.36 -9.72
C GLU A 19 -3.88 -12.47 -9.58
N ALA A 20 -4.20 -12.89 -8.35
CA ALA A 20 -5.26 -13.87 -8.09
C ALA A 20 -6.65 -13.41 -8.55
N ARG A 21 -6.85 -12.08 -8.65
CA ARG A 21 -8.10 -11.45 -9.13
C ARG A 21 -8.02 -11.00 -10.59
N GLY A 22 -6.93 -11.30 -11.31
CA GLY A 22 -6.74 -10.89 -12.70
C GLY A 22 -6.31 -9.43 -12.89
N TYR A 23 -5.95 -8.74 -11.81
CA TYR A 23 -5.39 -7.38 -11.83
C TYR A 23 -3.87 -7.42 -11.76
N ARG A 24 -3.24 -6.28 -12.06
CA ARG A 24 -1.81 -6.05 -11.85
C ARG A 24 -1.61 -4.72 -11.14
N LEU A 25 -0.62 -4.63 -10.29
CA LEU A 25 -0.20 -3.34 -9.73
C LEU A 25 0.37 -2.44 -10.83
N ASN A 26 0.40 -1.14 -10.55
CA ASN A 26 0.99 -0.15 -11.44
C ASN A 26 2.46 -0.55 -11.76
N PRO A 27 2.87 -0.58 -13.04
CA PRO A 27 4.25 -0.90 -13.41
C PRO A 27 5.28 0.11 -12.88
N ASP A 28 4.87 1.35 -12.59
CA ASP A 28 5.68 2.31 -11.84
C ASP A 28 5.79 1.88 -10.37
N ARG A 29 6.89 1.18 -10.07
CA ARG A 29 7.16 0.60 -8.75
C ARG A 29 7.38 1.68 -7.69
N GLU A 30 7.98 2.81 -8.03
CA GLU A 30 8.24 3.89 -7.08
C GLU A 30 6.92 4.51 -6.64
N PHE A 31 6.05 4.82 -7.60
CA PHE A 31 4.72 5.36 -7.32
C PHE A 31 3.87 4.37 -6.50
N ALA A 32 3.85 3.09 -6.87
CA ALA A 32 3.11 2.07 -6.14
C ALA A 32 3.60 1.94 -4.68
N ARG A 33 4.92 1.94 -4.45
CA ARG A 33 5.51 1.91 -3.10
C ARG A 33 5.15 3.15 -2.28
N ALA A 34 5.14 4.33 -2.90
CA ALA A 34 4.75 5.56 -2.22
C ALA A 34 3.29 5.50 -1.72
N LEU A 35 2.37 4.98 -2.54
CA LEU A 35 0.98 4.73 -2.13
C LEU A 35 0.89 3.71 -1.00
N VAL A 36 1.62 2.60 -1.10
CA VAL A 36 1.65 1.57 -0.04
C VAL A 36 2.19 2.14 1.28
N ARG A 37 3.23 2.96 1.24
CA ARG A 37 3.72 3.66 2.44
C ARG A 37 2.64 4.56 3.03
N GLY A 38 1.90 5.29 2.19
CA GLY A 38 0.76 6.10 2.64
C GLY A 38 -0.33 5.28 3.32
N LEU A 39 -0.68 4.11 2.77
CA LEU A 39 -1.64 3.17 3.39
C LEU A 39 -1.16 2.74 4.78
N LEU A 40 0.11 2.33 4.90
CA LEU A 40 0.71 1.90 6.16
C LEU A 40 0.75 3.03 7.21
N SER A 41 1.15 4.24 6.80
CA SER A 41 1.17 5.42 7.67
C SER A 41 -0.23 5.78 8.17
N ASN A 42 -1.24 5.68 7.30
CA ASN A 42 -2.63 5.90 7.69
C ASN A 42 -3.12 4.84 8.67
N ARG A 43 -2.67 3.59 8.56
CA ARG A 43 -2.96 2.56 9.55
C ARG A 43 -2.31 2.85 10.90
N GLU A 44 -1.05 3.30 10.94
CA GLU A 44 -0.42 3.76 12.20
C GLU A 44 -1.19 4.92 12.83
N ARG A 45 -1.70 5.86 12.01
CA ARG A 45 -2.38 7.07 12.47
C ARG A 45 -3.83 6.85 12.91
N TYR A 46 -4.61 6.08 12.14
CA TYR A 46 -6.07 5.97 12.30
C TYR A 46 -6.52 4.58 12.78
N GLY A 47 -5.61 3.60 12.87
CA GLY A 47 -5.93 2.23 13.24
C GLY A 47 -6.48 1.37 12.10
N TYR A 48 -6.64 1.92 10.88
CA TYR A 48 -7.09 1.19 9.69
C TYR A 48 -6.44 1.71 8.40
N ILE A 49 -6.46 0.89 7.34
CA ILE A 49 -5.92 1.24 6.02
C ILE A 49 -6.87 2.23 5.32
N SER A 50 -6.73 3.52 5.63
CA SER A 50 -7.42 4.59 4.88
C SER A 50 -6.65 4.92 3.60
N CYS A 51 -7.34 5.15 2.46
CA CYS A 51 -6.65 5.48 1.21
C CYS A 51 -5.85 6.79 1.40
N PRO A 52 -4.55 6.82 1.10
CA PRO A 52 -3.72 8.02 1.21
C PRO A 52 -4.09 9.09 0.16
N CYS A 53 -4.89 8.71 -0.83
CA CYS A 53 -5.39 9.56 -1.90
C CYS A 53 -6.58 10.45 -1.53
N ARG A 54 -7.17 10.26 -0.34
CA ARG A 54 -8.37 10.95 0.13
C ARG A 54 -8.20 11.37 1.59
N LEU A 55 -8.95 12.38 2.01
CA LEU A 55 -9.04 12.72 3.42
C LEU A 55 -9.75 11.60 4.18
N ALA A 56 -9.18 11.22 5.32
CA ALA A 56 -9.85 10.33 6.27
C ALA A 56 -10.98 11.11 6.97
N SER A 57 -12.13 10.47 7.09
CA SER A 57 -13.32 10.97 7.81
C SER A 57 -13.63 10.07 8.98
#